data_AF-A0A852H2W2-F1
#
_entry.id   AF-A0A852H2W2-F1
#
_cell.length_a   1.000
_cell.length_b   1.000
_cell.length_c   1.000
_cell.angle_alpha   90.00
_cell.angle_beta   90.00
_cell.angle_gamma   90.00
#
_symmetry.space_group_name_H-M   'P 1'
#
loop_
_entity.id
_entity.type
_entity.pdbx_description
1 polymer ?
#
loop_
_entity_poly.entity_id
_entity_poly.type
_entity_poly.pdbx_seq_one_letter_code
_entity_poly.pdbx_strand_id
1 'polypeptide(L)'
;MGGWEMIRTIGDTSASYRYASRYILKAGQTVTIWAANAGVTANPPTDLIWKNQDSWGTGEDVKVVLKNSQGEEVAQRSTVFKRTIREGEEEEVEEETDEGLEEESQEVSC
;
A
#
# COMPACT_ATOMS: atom_id res chain seq x y z
N MET A 1 9.47 0.25 27.41
CA MET A 1 9.01 1.23 26.40
C MET A 1 7.83 2.04 26.93
N GLY A 2 7.86 2.42 28.21
CA GLY A 2 6.79 3.23 28.78
C GLY A 2 6.75 4.63 28.14
N GLY A 3 5.58 5.06 27.66
CA GLY A 3 5.42 6.39 27.05
C GLY A 3 5.97 6.53 25.63
N TRP A 4 6.43 5.43 25.02
CA TRP A 4 6.82 5.42 23.62
C TRP A 4 5.58 5.51 22.72
N GLU A 5 5.78 5.97 21.49
CA GLU A 5 4.71 6.15 20.51
C GLU A 5 5.11 5.52 19.18
N MET A 6 4.24 4.68 18.63
CA MET A 6 4.34 4.19 17.26
C MET A 6 3.36 4.96 16.39
N ILE A 7 3.85 5.64 15.37
CA ILE A 7 3.06 6.38 14.40
C ILE A 7 3.04 5.58 13.11
N ARG A 8 1.84 5.33 12.59
CA ARG A 8 1.64 4.72 11.29
C ARG A 8 1.03 5.74 10.35
N THR A 9 1.56 5.84 9.15
CA THR A 9 1.05 6.67 8.05
C THR A 9 0.75 5.76 6.86
N ILE A 10 -0.47 5.89 6.30
CA ILE A 10 -0.93 5.19 5.10
C ILE A 10 -1.47 6.25 4.16
N GLY A 11 -0.85 6.44 3.00
CA GLY A 11 -1.09 7.61 2.16
C GLY A 11 -0.90 8.89 2.98
N ASP A 12 -1.96 9.69 3.09
CA ASP A 12 -1.98 10.94 3.87
C ASP A 12 -2.52 10.77 5.30
N THR A 13 -3.03 9.59 5.65
CA THR A 13 -3.69 9.34 6.95
C THR A 13 -2.68 8.80 7.95
N SER A 14 -2.56 9.47 9.09
CA SER A 14 -1.68 9.03 10.20
C SER A 14 -2.47 8.67 11.46
N ALA A 15 -2.03 7.63 12.15
CA ALA A 15 -2.56 7.20 13.44
C ALA A 15 -1.41 6.91 14.41
N SER A 16 -1.57 7.24 15.70
CA SER A 16 -0.56 6.95 16.72
C SER A 16 -1.05 5.96 17.79
N TYR A 17 -0.16 5.03 18.15
CA TYR A 17 -0.34 4.06 19.22
C TYR A 17 0.65 4.38 20.33
N ARG A 18 0.14 4.63 21.54
CA ARG A 18 0.97 4.91 22.70
C ARG A 18 1.11 3.67 23.58
N TYR A 19 2.36 3.26 23.82
CA TYR A 19 2.65 2.20 24.77
C TYR A 19 2.33 2.65 26.19
N ALA A 20 1.67 1.77 26.97
CA ALA A 20 1.35 2.06 28.36
C ALA A 20 2.63 2.39 29.17
N SER A 21 2.57 3.34 30.10
CA SER A 21 3.75 3.83 30.84
C SER A 21 4.53 2.72 31.57
N ARG A 22 3.86 1.62 31.94
CA ARG A 22 4.47 0.46 32.60
C ARG A 22 4.89 -0.67 31.65
N TYR A 23 4.81 -0.47 30.34
CA TYR A 23 5.10 -1.50 29.37
C TYR A 23 6.61 -1.75 29.22
N ILE A 24 7.01 -3.01 29.35
CA ILE A 24 8.41 -3.47 29.29
C ILE A 24 8.54 -4.50 28.17
N LEU A 25 9.41 -4.22 27.20
CA LEU A 25 9.84 -5.17 26.18
C LEU A 25 11.23 -5.66 26.59
N LYS A 26 11.36 -6.96 26.90
CA LYS A 26 12.66 -7.52 27.29
C LYS A 26 13.56 -7.71 26.07
N ALA A 27 14.86 -7.80 26.30
CA ALA A 27 15.84 -8.08 25.26
C ALA A 27 15.49 -9.39 24.52
N GLY A 28 15.60 -9.36 23.18
CA GLY A 28 15.29 -10.51 22.32
C GLY A 28 13.80 -10.84 22.18
N GLN A 29 12.89 -10.12 22.86
CA GLN A 29 11.46 -10.32 22.69
C GLN A 29 10.87 -9.43 21.61
N THR A 30 9.74 -9.87 21.07
CA THR A 30 8.94 -9.13 20.09
C THR A 30 7.58 -8.79 20.67
N VAL A 31 7.03 -7.67 20.24
CA VAL A 31 5.65 -7.28 20.47
C VAL A 31 4.98 -7.00 19.14
N THR A 32 3.74 -7.48 18.99
CA THR A 32 2.91 -7.24 17.83
C THR A 32 1.74 -6.35 18.22
N ILE A 33 1.53 -5.27 17.47
CA ILE A 33 0.36 -4.41 17.58
C ILE A 33 -0.64 -4.81 16.50
N TRP A 34 -1.74 -5.40 16.92
CA TRP A 34 -2.82 -5.89 16.07
C TRP A 34 -3.91 -4.83 15.90
N ALA A 35 -4.52 -4.77 14.71
CA ALA A 35 -5.72 -3.97 14.48
C ALA A 35 -6.93 -4.51 15.27
N ALA A 36 -7.92 -3.66 15.52
CA ALA A 36 -9.11 -4.01 16.29
C ALA A 36 -9.91 -5.16 15.66
N ASN A 37 -9.97 -5.19 14.33
CA ASN A 37 -10.70 -6.19 13.54
C ASN A 37 -9.84 -7.41 13.14
N ALA A 38 -8.61 -7.56 13.69
CA ALA A 38 -7.72 -8.66 13.30
C ALA A 38 -8.18 -10.05 13.78
N GLY A 39 -9.21 -10.12 14.62
CA GLY A 39 -9.71 -11.38 15.19
C GLY A 39 -8.77 -12.03 16.22
N VAL A 40 -7.72 -11.30 16.65
CA VAL A 40 -6.73 -11.77 17.63
C VAL A 40 -7.15 -11.34 19.04
N THR A 41 -7.03 -12.26 20.01
CA THR A 41 -7.23 -11.92 21.42
C THR A 41 -5.98 -11.27 21.99
N ALA A 42 -6.13 -10.16 22.72
CA ALA A 42 -5.01 -9.50 23.37
C ALA A 42 -4.31 -10.44 24.36
N ASN A 43 -2.99 -10.55 24.26
CA ASN A 43 -2.15 -11.32 25.18
C ASN A 43 -0.90 -10.51 25.58
N PRO A 44 -1.05 -9.49 26.44
CA PRO A 44 0.09 -8.68 26.87
C PRO A 44 1.15 -9.52 27.62
N PRO A 45 2.46 -9.29 27.40
CA PRO A 45 3.01 -8.15 26.67
C PRO A 45 3.18 -8.39 25.15
N THR A 46 3.09 -9.63 24.65
CA THR A 46 3.48 -9.97 23.27
C THR A 46 2.49 -9.49 22.23
N ASP A 47 1.19 -9.51 22.54
CA ASP A 47 0.12 -9.21 21.60
C ASP A 47 -0.77 -8.10 22.16
N LEU A 48 -0.71 -6.93 21.54
CA LEU A 48 -1.48 -5.75 21.93
C LEU A 48 -2.50 -5.40 20.84
N ILE A 49 -3.67 -4.91 21.25
CA ILE A 49 -4.74 -4.53 20.32
C ILE A 49 -4.86 -3.00 20.24
N TRP A 50 -4.81 -2.47 19.02
CA TRP A 50 -5.06 -1.07 18.71
C TRP A 50 -6.56 -0.85 18.50
N LYS A 51 -7.28 -0.73 19.63
CA LYS A 51 -8.75 -0.80 19.70
C LYS A 51 -9.54 0.15 18.78
N ASN A 52 -8.95 1.28 18.37
CA ASN A 52 -9.62 2.30 17.56
C ASN A 52 -9.06 2.39 16.14
N GLN A 53 -8.42 1.32 15.66
CA GLN A 53 -7.84 1.27 14.32
C GLN A 53 -8.16 -0.07 13.66
N ASP A 54 -8.81 0.02 12.51
CA ASP A 54 -9.01 -1.12 11.63
C ASP A 54 -7.72 -1.52 10.91
N SER A 55 -7.77 -2.69 10.29
CA SER A 55 -6.69 -3.27 9.51
C SER A 55 -6.20 -2.33 8.43
N TRP A 56 -4.90 -2.44 8.15
CA TRP A 56 -4.26 -1.76 7.03
C TRP A 56 -4.86 -2.31 5.73
N GLY A 57 -5.48 -1.44 4.94
CA GLY A 57 -6.01 -1.82 3.64
C GLY A 57 -4.93 -2.45 2.75
N THR A 58 -5.36 -3.18 1.72
CA THR A 58 -4.41 -3.72 0.73
C THR A 58 -4.06 -2.66 -0.30
N GLY A 59 -2.79 -2.57 -0.67
CA GLY A 59 -2.37 -1.82 -1.86
C GLY A 59 -1.89 -0.39 -1.62
N GLU A 60 -1.69 0.01 -0.36
CA GLU A 60 -1.21 1.34 0.01
C GLU A 60 0.21 1.29 0.58
N ASP A 61 0.94 2.39 0.39
CA ASP A 61 2.24 2.59 1.01
C ASP A 61 2.06 2.81 2.51
N VAL A 62 2.80 2.02 3.30
CA VAL A 62 2.73 2.09 4.76
C VAL A 62 4.08 2.54 5.31
N LYS A 63 4.06 3.63 6.06
CA LYS A 63 5.20 4.12 6.84
C LYS A 63 4.91 3.95 8.33
N VAL A 64 5.87 3.41 9.06
CA VAL A 64 5.83 3.27 10.52
C VAL A 64 7.05 3.96 11.11
N VAL A 65 6.81 4.81 12.10
CA VAL A 65 7.83 5.54 12.86
C VAL A 65 7.67 5.18 14.33
N LEU A 66 8.77 4.89 15.02
CA LEU A 66 8.80 4.65 16.45
C LEU A 66 9.50 5.81 17.14
N LYS A 67 8.82 6.43 18.09
CA LYS A 67 9.33 7.51 18.94
C LYS A 67 9.52 7.05 20.37
N ASN A 68 10.62 7.49 20.98
CA ASN A 68 10.88 7.25 22.39
C ASN A 68 9.99 8.13 23.30
N SER A 69 10.12 7.99 24.61
CA SER A 69 9.34 8.77 25.59
C SER A 69 9.62 10.28 25.59
N GLN A 70 10.69 10.72 24.93
CA GLN A 70 11.04 12.13 24.74
C GLN A 70 10.47 12.70 23.42
N GLY A 71 9.83 11.85 22.60
CA GLY A 71 9.28 12.23 21.31
C GLY A 71 10.28 12.17 20.15
N GLU A 72 11.50 11.67 20.38
CA GLU A 72 12.53 11.54 19.36
C GLU A 72 12.29 10.27 18.52
N GLU A 73 12.45 10.38 17.21
CA GLU A 73 12.40 9.25 16.29
C GLU A 73 13.63 8.35 16.46
N VAL A 74 13.40 7.08 16.78
CA VAL A 74 14.47 6.09 17.02
C VAL A 74 14.46 4.94 16.02
N ALA A 75 13.36 4.74 15.29
CA ALA A 75 13.30 3.78 14.20
C ALA A 75 12.22 4.18 13.19
N GLN A 76 12.43 3.81 11.93
CA GLN A 76 11.47 3.99 10.86
C GLN A 76 11.50 2.78 9.93
N ARG A 77 10.33 2.39 9.41
CA ARG A 77 10.20 1.41 8.34
C ARG A 77 9.12 1.85 7.36
N SER A 78 9.40 1.77 6.07
CA SER A 78 8.42 2.02 5.02
C SER A 78 8.28 0.79 4.12
N THR A 79 7.07 0.52 3.67
CA THR A 79 6.74 -0.53 2.70
C THR A 79 6.01 0.14 1.54
N VAL A 80 6.55 -0.04 0.32
CA VAL A 80 5.97 0.51 -0.91
C VAL A 80 5.22 -0.59 -1.64
N PHE A 81 3.95 -0.36 -1.93
CA PHE A 81 3.15 -1.29 -2.73
C PHE A 81 3.27 -0.95 -4.21
N LYS A 82 3.95 -1.79 -4.98
CA LYS A 82 4.06 -1.62 -6.43
C LYS A 82 2.94 -2.38 -7.13
N ARG A 83 1.95 -1.67 -7.67
CA ARG A 83 0.95 -2.25 -8.58
C ARG A 83 1.63 -2.55 -9.92
N THR A 84 1.75 -3.82 -10.28
CA THR A 84 2.06 -4.21 -11.67
C THR A 84 0.86 -3.87 -12.53
N ILE A 85 0.93 -2.75 -13.24
CA ILE A 85 0.03 -2.49 -14.36
C ILE A 85 0.48 -3.48 -15.45
N ARG A 86 -0.39 -4.41 -15.84
CA ARG A 86 -0.23 -5.10 -17.13
C ARG A 86 -0.56 -4.05 -18.18
N GLU A 87 0.46 -3.49 -18.82
CA GLU A 87 0.28 -2.71 -20.05
C GLU A 87 -0.36 -3.66 -21.06
N GLY A 88 -1.63 -3.41 -21.38
CA GLY A 88 -2.35 -4.14 -22.41
C GLY A 88 -1.89 -3.62 -23.77
N GLU A 89 -1.61 -4.55 -24.65
CA GLU A 89 -1.36 -4.35 -26.08
C GLU A 89 -2.51 -3.53 -26.68
N GLU A 90 -2.24 -2.30 -27.10
CA GLU A 90 -3.15 -1.54 -27.98
C GLU A 90 -2.78 -1.96 -29.41
N GLU A 91 -3.63 -2.77 -30.01
CA GLU A 91 -3.51 -3.30 -31.37
C GLU A 91 -3.38 -2.15 -32.38
N GLU A 92 -2.36 -2.23 -33.25
CA GLU A 92 -2.21 -1.34 -34.39
C GLU A 92 -3.34 -1.63 -35.38
N VAL A 93 -4.33 -0.74 -35.46
CA VAL A 93 -5.36 -0.80 -36.50
C VAL A 93 -4.70 -0.34 -37.80
N GLU A 94 -4.30 -1.30 -38.62
CA GLU A 94 -3.96 -1.06 -40.03
C GLU A 94 -5.23 -0.56 -40.75
N GLU A 95 -5.29 0.73 -41.07
CA GLU A 95 -6.34 1.25 -41.96
C GLU A 95 -6.06 0.79 -43.40
N GLU A 96 -6.84 -0.17 -43.85
CA GLU A 96 -6.89 -0.62 -45.24
C GLU A 96 -7.52 0.49 -46.11
N THR A 97 -6.70 1.20 -46.88
CA THR A 97 -7.21 2.09 -47.94
C THR A 97 -7.40 1.30 -49.23
N ASP A 98 -8.66 1.00 -49.52
CA ASP A 98 -9.23 0.44 -50.75
C ASP A 98 -8.84 1.29 -51.98
N GLU A 99 -7.89 0.81 -52.78
CA GLU A 99 -7.58 1.37 -54.11
C GLU A 99 -8.63 0.89 -55.12
N GLY A 100 -9.63 1.74 -55.37
CA GLY A 100 -10.62 1.55 -56.43
C GLY A 100 -9.99 1.59 -57.82
N LEU A 101 -9.75 0.41 -58.39
CA LEU A 101 -9.49 0.21 -59.82
C LEU A 101 -10.83 0.07 -60.56
N GLU A 102 -11.30 1.15 -61.18
CA GLU A 102 -12.34 1.07 -62.22
C GLU A 102 -11.65 0.97 -63.59
N GLU A 103 -11.52 -0.26 -64.11
CA GLU A 103 -11.15 -0.51 -65.49
C GLU A 103 -12.38 -0.68 -66.39
N GLU A 104 -12.30 0.02 -67.52
CA GLU A 104 -12.75 -0.35 -68.87
C GLU A 104 -14.20 -0.08 -69.29
N SER A 105 -14.32 0.80 -70.30
CA SER A 105 -15.19 0.63 -71.48
C SER A 105 -14.59 1.52 -72.59
N GLN A 106 -13.89 0.96 -73.60
CA GLN A 106 -14.39 0.62 -74.96
C GLN A 106 -15.12 1.82 -75.63
N GLU A 107 -14.83 2.33 -76.84
CA GLU A 107 -14.30 1.77 -78.09
C GLU A 107 -13.94 2.94 -79.07
N VAL A 108 -12.93 2.69 -79.92
CA VAL A 108 -12.66 3.08 -81.33
C VAL A 108 -13.40 4.26 -82.03
N SER A 109 -12.62 5.02 -82.84
CA SER A 109 -12.92 5.69 -84.15
C SER A 109 -12.50 7.19 -84.13
N CYS A 110 -11.74 7.79 -85.06
CA CYS A 110 -11.34 7.53 -86.46
C CYS A 110 -9.85 7.90 -86.67
#